data_AF-A0A973HZH1-F1
#
_entry.id   AF-A0A973HZH1-F1
#
_cell.length_a   1.000
_cell.length_b   1.000
_cell.length_c   1.000
_cell.angle_alpha   90.00
_cell.angle_beta   90.00
_cell.angle_gamma   90.00
#
_symmetry.space_group_name_H-M   'P 1'
#
loop_
_entity.id
_entity.type
_entity.pdbx_description
1 polymer ?
#
loop_
_entity_poly.entity_id
_entity_poly.type
_entity_poly.pdbx_seq_one_letter_code
_entity_poly.pdbx_strand_id
1 'polypeptide(L)'
;MNPKQLEVLSHKSAYKYKNTSHHEDLVSEGILAGLEELHKNPEATEQKIYQQVNFAQWKHLNVDTMAVTVPEHLVRIAKGMGTKGVNKDYTQETIEWAKLICNSSQFNSDYHEQEDTSDQEQEVHHQQAVETVWKSASECLEPDDFAVFCLKWDNGMDGKAIGDMLGVSKQAVSKRLNYIEEKVKRHIVAKNLSL
;
A
#
# COMPACT_ATOMS: atom_id res chain seq x y z
N MET A 1 -6.80 -42.57 16.44
CA MET A 1 -8.11 -41.99 16.08
C MET A 1 -8.41 -42.33 14.62
N ASN A 2 -9.65 -42.67 14.26
CA ASN A 2 -10.01 -42.98 12.88
C ASN A 2 -10.53 -41.73 12.11
N PRO A 3 -10.57 -41.74 10.76
CA PRO A 3 -10.98 -40.57 9.97
C PRO A 3 -12.38 -40.05 10.30
N LYS A 4 -13.34 -40.96 10.54
CA LYS A 4 -14.73 -40.58 10.85
C LYS A 4 -14.87 -39.92 12.22
N GLN A 5 -14.07 -40.33 13.20
CA GLN A 5 -13.98 -39.68 14.51
C GLN A 5 -13.39 -38.27 14.38
N LEU A 6 -12.38 -38.10 13.53
CA LEU A 6 -11.75 -36.81 13.28
C LEU A 6 -12.71 -35.82 12.58
N GLU A 7 -13.50 -36.30 11.62
CA GLU A 7 -14.55 -35.52 10.97
C GLU A 7 -15.57 -35.01 12.00
N VAL A 8 -16.10 -35.91 12.86
CA VAL A 8 -17.04 -35.54 13.93
C VAL A 8 -16.42 -34.53 14.91
N LEU A 9 -15.16 -34.72 15.28
CA LEU A 9 -14.43 -33.80 16.14
C LEU A 9 -14.29 -32.41 15.49
N SER A 10 -13.96 -32.38 14.21
CA SER A 10 -13.75 -31.14 13.44
C SER A 10 -15.05 -30.36 13.30
N HIS A 11 -16.17 -31.03 12.98
CA HIS A 11 -17.51 -30.40 12.99
C HIS A 11 -17.87 -29.84 14.36
N LYS A 12 -17.77 -30.65 15.43
CA LYS A 12 -18.06 -30.19 16.80
C LYS A 12 -17.22 -28.98 17.19
N SER A 13 -15.94 -29.00 16.83
CA SER A 13 -15.02 -27.89 17.08
C SER A 13 -15.38 -26.65 16.25
N ALA A 14 -15.80 -26.79 14.99
CA ALA A 14 -16.16 -25.68 14.12
C ALA A 14 -17.44 -24.97 14.59
N TYR A 15 -18.41 -25.72 15.12
CA TYR A 15 -19.69 -25.17 15.59
C TYR A 15 -19.56 -24.06 16.65
N LYS A 16 -18.48 -24.04 17.45
CA LYS A 16 -18.26 -23.00 18.47
C LYS A 16 -18.11 -21.59 17.88
N TYR A 17 -17.66 -21.48 16.63
CA TYR A 17 -17.45 -20.18 15.96
C TYR A 17 -18.76 -19.56 15.44
N LYS A 18 -19.85 -20.34 15.35
CA LYS A 18 -21.16 -19.89 14.85
C LYS A 18 -21.07 -19.13 13.51
N ASN A 19 -20.09 -19.47 12.68
CA ASN A 19 -19.86 -18.83 11.38
C ASN A 19 -20.45 -19.74 10.29
N THR A 20 -21.52 -19.28 9.64
CA THR A 20 -22.19 -20.04 8.57
C THR A 20 -21.45 -19.97 7.24
N SER A 21 -20.75 -18.87 6.97
CA SER A 21 -20.07 -18.65 5.69
C SER A 21 -18.83 -19.52 5.53
N HIS A 22 -18.07 -19.72 6.60
CA HIS A 22 -16.82 -20.50 6.59
C HIS A 22 -16.94 -21.86 7.29
N HIS A 23 -18.15 -22.38 7.51
CA HIS A 23 -18.31 -23.60 8.32
C HIS A 23 -17.56 -24.80 7.72
N GLU A 24 -17.77 -25.06 6.43
CA GLU A 24 -17.14 -26.18 5.72
C GLU A 24 -15.61 -26.01 5.59
N ASP A 25 -15.15 -24.77 5.42
CA ASP A 25 -13.72 -24.44 5.41
C ASP A 25 -13.09 -24.77 6.76
N LEU A 26 -13.72 -24.36 7.86
CA LEU A 26 -13.26 -24.68 9.22
C LEU A 26 -13.23 -26.19 9.49
N VAL A 27 -14.22 -26.93 8.99
CA VAL A 27 -14.21 -28.40 9.11
C VAL A 27 -13.02 -28.99 8.37
N SER A 28 -12.80 -28.55 7.14
CA SER A 28 -11.70 -29.02 6.28
C SER A 28 -10.32 -28.72 6.89
N GLU A 29 -10.10 -27.50 7.38
CA GLU A 29 -8.87 -27.10 8.08
C GLU A 29 -8.65 -27.93 9.36
N GLY A 30 -9.73 -28.22 10.09
CA GLY A 30 -9.69 -29.09 11.25
C GLY A 30 -9.25 -30.51 10.91
N ILE A 31 -9.85 -31.11 9.87
CA ILE A 31 -9.51 -32.46 9.41
C ILE A 31 -8.05 -32.52 8.95
N LEU A 32 -7.60 -31.55 8.15
CA LEU A 32 -6.24 -31.49 7.66
C LEU A 32 -5.23 -31.44 8.83
N ALA A 33 -5.44 -30.52 9.78
CA ALA A 33 -4.56 -30.39 10.94
C ALA A 33 -4.52 -31.66 11.81
N GLY A 34 -5.66 -32.34 11.98
CA GLY A 34 -5.71 -33.60 12.71
C GLY A 34 -5.00 -34.75 11.99
N LEU A 35 -5.13 -34.84 10.67
CA LEU A 35 -4.40 -35.82 9.86
C LEU A 35 -2.89 -35.57 9.88
N GLU A 36 -2.46 -34.31 9.81
CA GLU A 36 -1.05 -33.94 9.94
C GLU A 36 -0.48 -34.33 11.31
N GLU A 37 -1.21 -34.09 12.40
CA GLU A 37 -0.75 -34.47 13.74
C GLU A 37 -0.66 -36.00 13.87
N LEU A 38 -1.63 -36.75 13.35
CA LEU A 38 -1.58 -38.21 13.34
C LEU A 38 -0.45 -38.76 12.46
N HIS A 39 -0.12 -38.07 11.36
CA HIS A 39 1.02 -38.42 10.53
C HIS A 39 2.35 -38.19 11.25
N LYS A 40 2.49 -37.06 11.94
CA LYS A 40 3.69 -36.70 12.73
C LYS A 40 3.83 -37.55 13.99
N ASN A 41 2.71 -37.86 14.65
CA ASN A 41 2.63 -38.62 15.89
C ASN A 41 1.42 -39.58 15.85
N PRO A 42 1.61 -40.83 15.39
CA PRO A 42 0.52 -41.81 15.26
C PRO A 42 -0.20 -42.14 16.57
N GLU A 43 0.50 -42.01 17.69
CA GLU A 43 0.00 -42.27 19.06
C GLU A 43 -0.48 -40.98 19.75
N ALA A 44 -0.72 -39.90 18.99
CA ALA A 44 -1.22 -38.64 19.54
C ALA A 44 -2.54 -38.85 20.30
N THR A 45 -2.62 -38.30 21.51
CA THR A 45 -3.84 -38.33 22.31
C THR A 45 -4.95 -37.52 21.64
N GLU A 46 -6.20 -37.90 21.86
CA GLU A 46 -7.37 -37.17 21.34
C GLU A 46 -7.35 -35.69 21.76
N GLN A 47 -6.90 -35.40 22.99
CA GLN A 47 -6.76 -34.02 23.47
C GLN A 47 -5.74 -33.22 22.66
N LYS A 48 -4.61 -33.83 22.30
CA LYS A 48 -3.57 -33.18 21.47
C LYS A 48 -4.11 -32.91 20.07
N ILE A 49 -4.82 -33.87 19.47
CA ILE A 49 -5.46 -33.70 18.16
C ILE A 49 -6.48 -32.57 18.22
N TYR A 50 -7.35 -32.54 19.23
CA TYR A 50 -8.33 -31.47 19.42
C TYR A 50 -7.67 -30.09 19.55
N GLN A 51 -6.52 -29.97 20.23
CA GLN A 51 -5.78 -28.71 20.31
C GLN A 51 -5.33 -28.22 18.92
N GLN A 52 -4.84 -29.13 18.07
CA GLN A 52 -4.42 -28.78 16.71
C GLN A 52 -5.60 -28.39 15.82
N VAL A 53 -6.68 -29.18 15.86
CA VAL A 53 -7.94 -28.87 15.15
C VAL A 53 -8.47 -27.49 15.57
N ASN A 54 -8.54 -27.25 16.88
CA ASN A 54 -9.03 -25.99 17.43
C ASN A 54 -8.17 -24.80 16.98
N PHE A 55 -6.85 -24.96 17.03
CA PHE A 55 -5.90 -23.92 16.63
C PHE A 55 -5.95 -23.64 15.12
N ALA A 56 -6.00 -24.66 14.27
CA ALA A 56 -6.09 -24.50 12.82
C ALA A 56 -7.37 -23.75 12.42
N GLN A 57 -8.50 -24.12 12.99
CA GLN A 57 -9.76 -23.42 12.78
C GLN A 57 -9.73 -21.98 13.28
N TRP A 58 -9.10 -21.74 14.43
CA TRP A 58 -8.93 -20.40 14.95
C TRP A 58 -8.07 -19.56 14.00
N LYS A 59 -6.94 -20.11 13.55
CA LYS A 59 -6.00 -19.45 12.65
C LYS A 59 -6.66 -19.10 11.32
N HIS A 60 -7.37 -20.05 10.71
CA HIS A 60 -8.08 -19.83 9.47
C HIS A 60 -9.00 -18.60 9.56
N LEU A 61 -9.89 -18.59 10.56
CA LEU A 61 -10.88 -17.53 10.72
C LEU A 61 -10.28 -16.16 11.11
N ASN A 62 -9.15 -16.15 11.81
CA ASN A 62 -8.62 -14.94 12.42
C ASN A 62 -7.38 -14.38 11.72
N VAL A 63 -6.73 -15.16 10.86
CA VAL A 63 -5.47 -14.81 10.21
C VAL A 63 -5.57 -15.04 8.71
N ASP A 64 -5.92 -16.25 8.28
CA ASP A 64 -5.80 -16.63 6.86
C ASP A 64 -6.92 -16.01 6.00
N THR A 65 -8.08 -15.70 6.58
CA THR A 65 -9.19 -15.02 5.90
C THR A 65 -9.17 -13.48 6.02
N MET A 66 -8.08 -12.90 6.53
CA MET A 66 -7.96 -11.43 6.62
C MET A 66 -7.73 -10.81 5.24
N ALA A 67 -8.27 -9.60 5.03
CA ALA A 67 -8.08 -8.87 3.77
C ALA A 67 -6.63 -8.44 3.52
N VAL A 68 -5.84 -8.29 4.60
CA VAL A 68 -4.41 -7.98 4.56
C VAL A 68 -3.66 -8.97 5.42
N THR A 69 -2.48 -9.38 4.95
CA THR A 69 -1.64 -10.33 5.68
C THR A 69 -1.07 -9.67 6.94
N VAL A 70 -1.46 -10.19 8.10
CA VAL A 70 -0.91 -9.79 9.41
C VAL A 70 -0.22 -11.00 10.05
N PRO A 71 0.99 -10.83 10.62
CA PRO A 71 1.66 -11.93 11.30
C PRO A 71 0.81 -12.52 12.44
N GLU A 72 0.74 -13.86 12.53
CA GLU A 72 -0.13 -14.58 13.48
C GLU A 72 0.07 -14.12 14.93
N HIS A 73 1.32 -13.97 15.38
CA HIS A 73 1.61 -13.55 16.75
C HIS A 73 1.08 -12.14 17.05
N LEU A 74 1.07 -11.25 16.06
CA LEU A 74 0.55 -9.90 16.19
C LEU A 74 -0.99 -9.92 16.26
N VAL A 75 -1.64 -10.76 15.47
CA VAL A 75 -3.10 -11.01 15.57
C VAL A 75 -3.47 -11.54 16.95
N ARG A 76 -2.69 -12.49 17.50
CA ARG A 76 -2.91 -13.03 18.85
C ARG A 76 -2.78 -11.95 19.92
N ILE A 77 -1.78 -11.08 19.82
CA ILE A 77 -1.62 -9.93 20.73
C ILE A 77 -2.82 -8.98 20.60
N ALA A 78 -3.20 -8.62 19.37
CA ALA A 78 -4.32 -7.71 19.11
C ALA A 78 -5.65 -8.23 19.68
N LYS A 79 -5.90 -9.55 19.58
CA LYS A 79 -7.08 -10.24 20.14
C LYS A 79 -6.95 -10.63 21.62
N GLY A 80 -5.89 -10.19 22.31
CA GLY A 80 -5.73 -10.41 23.76
C GLY A 80 -5.29 -11.82 24.17
N MET A 81 -4.81 -12.64 23.23
CA MET A 81 -4.29 -14.00 23.46
C MET A 81 -2.75 -14.06 23.55
N GLY A 82 -2.10 -12.90 23.65
CA GLY A 82 -0.65 -12.81 23.86
C GLY A 82 -0.24 -13.17 25.28
N THR A 83 0.92 -13.82 25.44
CA THR A 83 1.54 -14.06 26.75
C THR A 83 2.07 -12.75 27.32
N LYS A 84 1.82 -12.47 28.60
CA LYS A 84 2.37 -11.28 29.29
C LYS A 84 3.90 -11.24 29.13
N GLY A 85 4.42 -10.24 28.42
CA GLY A 85 5.85 -10.07 28.17
C GLY A 85 6.31 -10.27 26.72
N VAL A 86 5.44 -10.75 25.81
CA VAL A 86 5.75 -10.94 24.37
C VAL A 86 5.53 -9.65 23.54
N ASN A 87 4.94 -8.61 24.12
CA ASN A 87 4.78 -7.29 23.47
C ASN A 87 6.11 -6.53 23.30
N LYS A 88 7.27 -7.11 23.62
CA LYS A 88 8.56 -6.42 23.56
C LYS A 88 9.01 -6.12 22.13
N ASP A 89 8.55 -6.91 21.16
CA ASP A 89 8.99 -6.80 19.77
C ASP A 89 8.14 -5.83 18.94
N TYR A 90 6.99 -5.39 19.47
CA TYR A 90 6.05 -4.50 18.75
C TYR A 90 5.83 -3.21 19.52
N THR A 91 5.88 -2.10 18.79
CA THR A 91 5.49 -0.81 19.35
C THR A 91 4.00 -0.78 19.65
N GLN A 92 3.59 0.10 20.56
CA GLN A 92 2.18 0.29 20.90
C GLN A 92 1.35 0.70 19.66
N GLU A 93 1.92 1.54 18.80
CA GLU A 93 1.33 1.97 17.53
C GLU A 93 1.05 0.77 16.60
N THR A 94 2.02 -0.15 16.46
CA THR A 94 1.82 -1.36 15.65
C THR A 94 0.72 -2.26 16.20
N ILE A 95 0.59 -2.37 17.53
CA ILE A 95 -0.47 -3.14 18.19
C ILE A 95 -1.84 -2.49 17.96
N GLU A 96 -1.92 -1.16 18.03
CA GLU A 96 -3.16 -0.41 17.76
C GLU A 96 -3.60 -0.53 16.32
N TRP A 97 -2.66 -0.42 15.37
CA TRP A 97 -2.91 -0.68 13.96
C TRP A 97 -3.41 -2.12 13.72
N ALA A 98 -2.78 -3.11 14.34
CA ALA A 98 -3.23 -4.50 14.22
C ALA A 98 -4.63 -4.72 14.79
N LYS A 99 -4.98 -4.06 15.90
CA LYS A 99 -6.34 -4.08 16.46
C LYS A 99 -7.36 -3.47 15.49
N LEU A 100 -7.00 -2.37 14.83
CA LEU A 100 -7.88 -1.73 13.84
C LEU A 100 -8.21 -2.71 12.71
N ILE A 101 -7.20 -3.36 12.14
CA ILE A 101 -7.38 -4.33 11.05
C ILE A 101 -8.14 -5.57 11.51
N CYS A 102 -7.81 -6.12 12.68
CA CYS A 102 -8.50 -7.31 13.19
C CYS A 102 -10.00 -7.07 13.44
N ASN A 103 -10.41 -5.82 13.59
CA ASN A 103 -11.80 -5.40 13.82
C ASN A 103 -12.45 -4.77 12.59
N SER A 104 -11.71 -4.48 11.52
CA SER A 104 -12.29 -3.91 10.32
C SER A 104 -13.22 -4.91 9.66
N SER A 105 -14.43 -4.48 9.32
CA SER A 105 -15.31 -5.26 8.46
C SER A 105 -14.65 -5.49 7.10
N GLN A 106 -14.97 -6.62 6.45
CA GLN A 106 -14.64 -6.79 5.03
C GLN A 106 -15.17 -5.57 4.27
N PHE A 107 -14.25 -4.87 3.61
CA PHE A 107 -14.51 -3.59 2.97
C PHE A 107 -15.59 -3.78 1.90
N ASN A 108 -16.65 -2.98 1.93
CA ASN A 108 -17.63 -2.98 0.85
C ASN A 108 -16.99 -2.26 -0.36
N SER A 109 -16.65 -3.03 -1.39
CA SER A 109 -16.05 -2.52 -2.63
C SER A 109 -16.95 -1.55 -3.40
N ASP A 110 -18.23 -1.44 -3.04
CA ASP A 110 -19.15 -0.50 -3.66
C ASP A 110 -18.82 0.97 -3.35
N TYR A 111 -17.96 1.23 -2.36
CA TYR A 111 -17.52 2.58 -1.96
C TYR A 111 -16.18 3.00 -2.56
N HIS A 112 -15.77 2.44 -3.70
CA HIS A 112 -14.69 3.02 -4.49
C HIS A 112 -15.15 4.32 -5.16
N GLU A 113 -15.28 5.39 -4.40
CA GLU A 113 -14.98 6.71 -4.95
C GLU A 113 -13.50 6.67 -5.32
N GLN A 114 -13.21 6.67 -6.62
CA GLN A 114 -11.84 6.79 -7.10
C GLN A 114 -11.30 8.13 -6.61
N GLU A 115 -10.53 8.15 -5.52
CA GLU A 115 -9.72 9.30 -5.09
C GLU A 115 -8.58 9.63 -6.10
N ASP A 116 -8.65 9.12 -7.33
CA ASP A 116 -7.76 9.50 -8.43
C ASP A 116 -8.34 10.63 -9.30
N THR A 117 -9.52 11.17 -8.98
CA THR A 117 -9.94 12.43 -9.60
C THR A 117 -9.22 13.58 -8.91
N SER A 118 -8.02 13.90 -9.39
CA SER A 118 -7.70 15.32 -9.57
C SER A 118 -8.94 15.95 -10.20
N ASP A 119 -9.54 16.95 -9.52
CA ASP A 119 -10.69 17.71 -10.05
C ASP A 119 -10.39 17.98 -11.52
N GLN A 120 -11.22 17.47 -12.44
CA GLN A 120 -10.92 17.57 -13.88
C GLN A 120 -10.68 19.03 -14.31
N GLU A 121 -11.32 19.97 -13.62
CA GLU A 121 -11.10 21.41 -13.73
C GLU A 121 -9.66 21.82 -13.34
N GLN A 122 -9.14 21.32 -12.22
CA GLN A 122 -7.75 21.57 -11.80
C GLN A 122 -6.75 20.98 -12.80
N GLU A 123 -7.01 19.80 -13.35
CA GLU A 123 -6.14 19.18 -14.36
C GLU A 123 -6.10 19.98 -15.66
N VAL A 124 -7.28 20.40 -16.15
CA VAL A 124 -7.38 21.24 -17.35
C VAL A 124 -6.69 22.58 -17.14
N HIS A 125 -6.88 23.22 -15.98
CA HIS A 125 -6.18 24.48 -15.66
C HIS A 125 -4.66 24.29 -15.57
N HIS A 126 -4.19 23.19 -15.00
CA HIS A 126 -2.77 22.88 -14.94
C HIS A 126 -2.18 22.67 -16.33
N GLN A 127 -2.83 21.86 -17.18
CA GLN A 127 -2.39 21.63 -18.56
C GLN A 127 -2.35 22.92 -19.37
N GLN A 128 -3.38 23.77 -19.28
CA GLN A 128 -3.41 25.07 -19.95
C GLN A 128 -2.30 26.01 -19.45
N ALA A 129 -2.01 26.01 -18.14
CA ALA A 129 -0.93 26.81 -17.58
C ALA A 129 0.44 26.34 -18.11
N VAL A 130 0.67 25.02 -18.17
CA VAL A 130 1.88 24.42 -18.72
C VAL A 130 2.04 24.77 -20.20
N GLU A 131 0.99 24.58 -21.01
CA GLU A 131 1.01 24.93 -22.44
C GLU A 131 1.31 26.42 -22.67
N THR A 132 0.75 27.30 -21.85
CA THR A 132 0.98 28.75 -21.93
C THR A 132 2.44 29.10 -21.66
N VAL A 133 3.07 28.43 -20.69
CA VAL A 133 4.49 28.60 -20.38
C VAL A 133 5.36 28.11 -21.54
N TRP A 134 5.10 26.92 -22.06
CA TRP A 134 5.87 26.34 -23.18
C TRP A 134 5.75 27.17 -24.46
N LYS A 135 4.54 27.61 -24.80
CA LYS A 135 4.30 28.50 -25.95
C LYS A 135 4.99 29.85 -25.77
N SER A 136 4.96 30.40 -24.57
CA SER A 136 5.66 31.67 -24.30
C SER A 136 7.17 31.52 -24.38
N ALA A 137 7.72 30.40 -23.91
CA ALA A 137 9.13 30.09 -24.03
C ALA A 137 9.58 29.95 -25.48
N SER A 138 8.82 29.26 -26.34
CA SER A 138 9.18 29.07 -27.75
C SER A 138 9.12 30.37 -28.58
N GLU A 139 8.28 31.33 -28.18
CA GLU A 139 8.15 32.61 -28.90
C GLU A 139 9.16 33.68 -28.44
N CYS A 140 9.57 33.69 -27.17
CA CYS A 140 10.38 34.79 -26.61
C CYS A 140 11.85 34.44 -26.34
N LEU A 141 12.21 33.15 -26.30
CA LEU A 141 13.59 32.73 -26.07
C LEU A 141 14.35 32.59 -27.39
N GLU A 142 15.61 32.98 -27.36
CA GLU A 142 16.54 32.69 -28.46
C GLU A 142 16.81 31.18 -28.52
N PRO A 143 17.20 30.61 -29.68
CA PRO A 143 17.40 29.16 -29.82
C PRO A 143 18.30 28.53 -28.73
N ASP A 144 19.40 29.20 -28.39
CA ASP A 144 20.32 28.71 -27.36
C ASP A 144 19.71 28.76 -25.95
N ASP A 145 18.90 29.78 -25.64
CA ASP A 145 18.22 29.93 -24.36
C ASP A 145 17.04 28.95 -24.24
N PHE A 146 16.34 28.70 -25.35
CA PHE A 146 15.30 27.69 -25.43
C PHE A 146 15.85 26.27 -25.23
N ALA A 147 17.03 25.97 -25.78
CA ALA A 147 17.71 24.70 -25.54
C ALA A 147 18.02 24.51 -24.04
N VAL A 148 18.53 25.54 -23.36
CA VAL A 148 18.78 25.50 -21.90
C VAL A 148 17.47 25.34 -21.11
N PHE A 149 16.39 25.97 -21.57
CA PHE A 149 15.05 25.80 -21.00
C PHE A 149 14.58 24.34 -21.10
N CYS A 150 14.68 23.69 -22.26
CA CYS A 150 14.33 22.28 -22.42
C CYS A 150 15.22 21.36 -21.56
N LEU A 151 16.53 21.60 -21.49
CA LEU A 151 17.41 20.80 -20.62
C LEU A 151 16.97 20.86 -19.15
N LYS A 152 16.48 22.02 -18.70
CA LYS A 152 16.05 22.21 -17.33
C LYS A 152 14.66 21.62 -17.02
N TRP A 153 13.66 21.94 -17.85
CA TRP A 153 12.25 21.65 -17.54
C TRP A 153 11.67 20.44 -18.29
N ASP A 154 12.21 20.05 -19.44
CA ASP A 154 11.82 18.82 -20.16
C ASP A 154 12.67 17.63 -19.68
N ASN A 155 13.98 17.82 -19.59
CA ASN A 155 14.92 16.75 -19.21
C ASN A 155 15.22 16.68 -17.71
N GLY A 156 14.67 17.60 -16.92
CA GLY A 156 14.85 17.62 -15.45
C GLY A 156 16.30 17.80 -14.98
N MET A 157 17.20 18.33 -15.82
CA MET A 157 18.62 18.41 -15.49
C MET A 157 18.90 19.46 -14.40
N ASP A 158 19.91 19.20 -13.57
CA ASP A 158 20.37 20.16 -12.59
C ASP A 158 21.34 21.17 -13.21
N GLY A 159 21.51 22.34 -12.56
CA GLY A 159 22.37 23.41 -13.10
C GLY A 159 23.85 23.04 -13.17
N LYS A 160 24.27 21.94 -12.52
CA LYS A 160 25.62 21.41 -12.61
C LYS A 160 25.78 20.60 -13.91
N ALA A 161 24.89 19.65 -14.18
CA ALA A 161 24.92 18.83 -15.39
C ALA A 161 24.77 19.68 -16.66
N ILE A 162 23.91 20.71 -16.64
CA ILE A 162 23.80 21.67 -17.74
C ILE A 162 25.12 22.44 -17.93
N GLY A 163 25.78 22.82 -16.83
CA GLY A 163 27.06 23.52 -16.87
C GLY A 163 28.18 22.67 -17.46
N ASP A 164 28.25 21.41 -17.04
CA ASP A 164 29.20 20.43 -17.55
C ASP A 164 29.01 20.17 -19.05
N MET A 165 27.76 20.10 -19.54
CA MET A 165 27.45 19.95 -20.97
C MET A 165 27.85 21.17 -21.81
N LEU A 166 27.65 22.38 -21.27
CA LEU A 166 27.91 23.63 -21.99
C LEU A 166 29.32 24.18 -21.77
N GLY A 167 30.15 23.51 -20.96
CA GLY A 167 31.49 23.97 -20.60
C GLY A 167 31.52 25.26 -19.79
N VAL A 168 30.45 25.53 -19.02
CA VAL A 168 30.30 26.76 -18.22
C VAL A 168 30.10 26.45 -16.73
N SER A 169 30.42 27.41 -15.87
CA SER A 169 30.24 27.21 -14.43
C SER A 169 28.76 27.14 -14.02
N LYS A 170 28.46 26.38 -12.96
CA LYS A 170 27.12 26.30 -12.35
C LYS A 170 26.50 27.69 -12.04
N GLN A 171 27.33 28.66 -11.65
CA GLN A 171 26.88 30.02 -11.37
C GLN A 171 26.43 30.74 -12.65
N ALA A 172 27.14 30.53 -13.77
CA ALA A 172 26.75 31.08 -15.06
C ALA A 172 25.42 30.48 -15.54
N VAL A 173 25.22 29.16 -15.37
CA VAL A 173 23.95 28.49 -15.67
C VAL A 173 22.81 29.05 -14.82
N SER A 174 23.02 29.20 -13.51
CA SER A 174 22.00 29.74 -12.60
C SER A 174 21.58 31.16 -13.00
N LYS A 175 22.53 32.04 -13.35
CA LYS A 175 22.22 33.38 -13.87
C LYS A 175 21.42 33.32 -15.16
N ARG A 176 21.78 32.41 -16.07
CA ARG A 176 21.10 32.21 -17.35
C ARG A 176 19.67 31.69 -17.15
N LEU A 177 19.46 30.72 -16.27
CA LEU A 177 18.13 30.20 -15.92
C LEU A 177 17.24 31.30 -15.32
N ASN A 178 17.76 32.11 -14.40
CA ASN A 178 17.01 33.24 -13.85
C ASN A 178 16.61 34.25 -14.94
N TYR A 179 17.52 34.54 -15.88
CA TYR A 179 17.21 35.41 -17.02
C TYR A 179 16.10 34.82 -17.90
N ILE A 180 16.18 33.53 -18.22
CA ILE A 180 15.19 32.81 -19.00
C ILE A 180 13.82 32.85 -18.29
N GLU A 181 13.76 32.54 -17.00
CA GLU A 181 12.53 32.59 -16.21
C GLU A 181 11.89 33.99 -16.24
N GLU A 182 12.68 35.03 -16.01
CA GLU A 182 12.19 36.41 -16.02
C GLU A 182 11.68 36.83 -17.40
N LYS A 183 12.34 36.40 -18.47
CA LYS A 183 11.92 36.71 -19.85
C LYS A 183 10.58 36.03 -20.18
N VAL A 184 10.44 34.75 -19.84
CA VAL A 184 9.19 33.99 -20.04
C VAL A 184 8.05 34.57 -19.20
N LYS A 185 8.29 34.87 -17.91
CA LYS A 185 7.29 35.50 -17.02
C LYS A 185 6.79 36.83 -17.58
N ARG A 186 7.69 37.72 -18.01
CA ARG A 186 7.32 39.02 -18.59
C ARG A 186 6.51 38.85 -19.87
N HIS A 187 6.86 37.88 -20.70
CA HIS A 187 6.13 37.61 -21.94
C HIS A 187 4.69 37.12 -21.68
N ILE A 188 4.52 36.22 -20.70
CA ILE A 188 3.19 35.74 -20.27
C ILE A 188 2.33 36.91 -19.75
N VAL A 189 2.89 37.74 -18.86
CA VAL A 189 2.17 38.90 -18.30
C VAL A 189 1.80 39.91 -19.39
N ALA A 190 2.72 40.20 -20.33
CA ALA A 190 2.46 41.10 -21.44
C ALA A 190 1.32 40.60 -22.36
N LYS A 191 1.25 39.30 -22.62
CA LYS A 191 0.17 38.68 -23.39
C LYS A 191 -1.18 38.77 -22.66
N ASN A 192 -1.20 38.51 -21.36
CA ASN A 192 -2.42 38.55 -20.56
C ASN A 192 -2.97 39.98 -20.36
N LEU A 193 -2.14 41.02 -20.50
CA LEU A 193 -2.54 42.44 -20.46
C LEU A 193 -3.00 42.99 -21.83
N SER A 194 -2.83 42.22 -22.91
CA SER A 194 -3.17 42.60 -24.29
C SER A 194 -4.51 42.04 -24.78
N LEU A 195 -5.25 41.38 -23.90
CA LEU A 195 -6.63 40.90 -24.05
C LEU A 195 -7.56 41.76 -23.19
#